data_AF-A0A183UZR0-F1
#
_entry.id   AF-A0A183UZR0-F1
#
_cell.length_a   1.000
_cell.length_b   1.000
_cell.length_c   1.000
_cell.angle_alpha   90.00
_cell.angle_beta   90.00
_cell.angle_gamma   90.00
#
_symmetry.space_group_name_H-M   'P 1'
#
loop_
_entity.id
_entity.type
_entity.pdbx_description
1 polymer ?
#
loop_
_entity_poly.entity_id
_entity_poly.type
_entity_poly.pdbx_seq_one_letter_code
_entity_poly.pdbx_strand_id
1 'polypeptide(L)'
;MIMQRLAADVIFSNLHLAALVTGIAVGSAATHWLWSTLPKRIPAIVDLDKQTRQLSDGSRVAACLKTDELMAEFSEDVRTLYDVARRGMRMSNNGPMLGWRQKQNDGTEPYVWLSYKQALDSAEEIAYGLRKIGIECGQKTFAGILMRNRPEWTICELAVYCNNSIVVPVYGTFGVYACDYIINETQMNVIFVDNERVAMGWLHRSVSFKTQSYMDNCLYRSHISSRFGNKSATNFEILKTIQQALSRRGGNVSNAPIAANLLEREHLSLQHIVIVDHFSDEPHDELKRGVSLWSLKALKQLGQQTKNDQKLQLPTADDVCTVSYTSGATGIPKGAVLTHRNVIACCTVLLFFRKAPFLSTVSRLE
;
A
#
# COMPACT_ATOMS: atom_id res chain seq x y z
N MET A 1 21.81 63.69 71.00
CA MET A 1 22.67 62.95 70.06
C MET A 1 22.63 61.43 70.28
N ILE A 2 22.67 60.91 71.52
CA ILE A 2 22.67 59.47 71.83
C ILE A 2 21.33 58.78 71.49
N MET A 3 20.18 59.37 71.84
CA MET A 3 18.86 58.79 71.52
C MET A 3 18.58 58.70 70.01
N GLN A 4 19.08 59.65 69.21
CA GLN A 4 18.91 59.62 67.74
C GLN A 4 19.74 58.50 67.09
N ARG A 5 20.92 58.18 67.63
CA ARG A 5 21.72 57.03 67.18
C ARG A 5 21.05 55.70 67.55
N LEU A 6 20.58 55.55 68.78
CA LEU A 6 19.84 54.36 69.22
C LEU A 6 18.56 54.12 68.41
N ALA A 7 17.80 55.18 68.10
CA ALA A 7 16.62 55.06 67.26
C ALA A 7 16.99 54.67 65.81
N ALA A 8 18.06 55.24 65.25
CA ALA A 8 18.55 54.85 63.93
C ALA A 8 19.02 53.39 63.90
N ASP A 9 19.77 52.93 64.89
CA ASP A 9 20.28 51.55 64.97
C ASP A 9 19.14 50.53 65.08
N VAL A 10 18.08 50.82 65.85
CA VAL A 10 16.88 49.96 65.96
C VAL A 10 16.08 49.94 64.66
N ILE A 11 15.97 51.08 63.96
CA ILE A 11 15.30 51.16 62.66
C ILE A 11 16.10 50.38 61.61
N PHE A 12 17.42 50.55 61.56
CA PHE A 12 18.29 49.81 60.64
C PHE A 12 18.27 48.30 60.93
N SER A 13 18.31 47.87 62.20
CA SER A 13 18.22 46.45 62.54
C SER A 13 16.89 45.81 62.14
N ASN A 14 15.77 46.53 62.34
CA ASN A 14 14.45 46.06 61.92
C ASN A 14 14.29 46.04 60.40
N LEU A 15 14.91 46.98 59.68
CA LEU A 15 14.92 47.00 58.22
C LEU A 15 15.72 45.83 57.63
N HIS A 16 16.87 45.49 58.23
CA HIS A 16 17.65 44.30 57.84
C HIS A 16 16.88 43.00 58.12
N LEU A 17 16.19 42.92 59.26
CA LEU A 17 15.35 41.76 59.60
C LEU A 17 14.16 41.62 58.64
N ALA A 18 13.48 42.73 58.31
CA ALA A 18 12.38 42.74 57.36
C ALA A 18 12.85 42.33 55.95
N ALA A 19 13.99 42.86 55.48
CA ALA A 19 14.57 42.49 54.20
C ALA A 19 14.96 41.00 54.14
N LEU A 20 15.48 40.43 55.23
CA LEU A 20 15.81 39.01 55.33
C LEU A 20 14.54 38.13 55.26
N VAL A 21 13.50 38.48 56.01
CA VAL A 21 12.22 37.73 56.02
C VAL A 21 11.54 37.80 54.65
N THR A 22 11.51 38.97 54.01
CA THR A 22 10.97 39.13 52.66
C THR A 22 11.80 38.34 51.63
N GLY A 23 13.13 38.35 51.74
CA GLY A 23 14.01 37.56 50.88
C GLY A 23 13.76 36.05 50.98
N ILE A 24 13.59 35.53 52.21
CA ILE A 24 13.25 34.12 52.44
C ILE A 24 11.86 33.78 51.89
N ALA A 25 10.87 34.65 52.08
CA ALA A 25 9.51 34.44 51.58
C ALA A 25 9.47 34.41 50.04
N VAL A 26 10.13 35.35 49.38
CA VAL A 26 10.23 35.40 47.91
C VAL A 26 11.01 34.20 47.37
N GLY A 27 12.13 33.84 48.00
CA GLY A 27 12.90 32.65 47.61
C GLY A 27 12.11 31.34 47.79
N SER A 28 11.34 31.22 48.87
CA SER A 28 10.48 30.06 49.13
C SER A 28 9.30 29.99 48.15
N ALA A 29 8.68 31.13 47.83
CA ALA A 29 7.63 31.20 46.83
C ALA A 29 8.14 30.87 45.42
N ALA A 30 9.32 31.39 45.04
CA ALA A 30 9.95 31.10 43.76
C ALA A 30 10.35 29.63 43.63
N THR A 31 10.94 29.03 44.67
CA THR A 31 11.30 27.60 44.69
C THR A 31 10.07 26.70 44.68
N HIS A 32 9.02 27.03 45.43
CA HIS A 32 7.76 26.32 45.38
C HIS A 32 7.11 26.44 43.99
N TRP A 33 7.10 27.64 43.40
CA TRP A 33 6.58 27.86 42.06
C TRP A 33 7.35 27.05 41.02
N LEU A 34 8.69 27.09 41.05
CA LEU A 34 9.56 26.26 40.21
C LEU A 34 9.27 24.76 40.41
N TRP A 35 9.19 24.26 41.65
CA TRP A 35 8.91 22.84 41.90
C TRP A 35 7.51 22.43 41.43
N SER A 36 6.51 23.31 41.58
CA SER A 36 5.14 23.05 41.15
C SER A 36 4.92 23.16 39.63
N THR A 37 5.76 23.92 38.93
CA THR A 37 5.66 24.14 37.47
C THR A 37 6.65 23.28 36.68
N LEU A 38 7.70 22.77 37.31
CA LEU A 38 8.61 21.83 36.67
C LEU A 38 7.86 20.53 36.36
N PRO A 39 7.95 20.03 35.11
CA PRO A 39 7.33 18.76 34.74
C PRO A 39 7.90 17.65 35.64
N LYS A 40 7.01 16.87 36.26
CA LYS A 40 7.40 15.74 37.10
C LYS A 40 8.21 14.77 36.25
N ARG A 41 9.39 14.37 36.76
CA ARG A 41 10.23 13.38 36.09
C ARG A 41 9.43 12.09 35.90
N ILE A 42 9.21 11.68 34.67
CA ILE A 42 8.53 10.43 34.35
C ILE A 42 9.50 9.30 34.73
N PRO A 43 9.14 8.42 35.68
CA PRO A 43 10.00 7.29 36.02
C PRO A 43 10.13 6.37 34.81
N ALA A 44 11.35 5.87 34.57
CA ALA A 44 11.59 4.92 33.49
C ALA A 44 10.76 3.65 33.73
N ILE A 45 10.04 3.21 32.69
CA ILE A 45 9.18 2.01 32.75
C ILE A 45 10.01 0.75 32.98
N VAL A 46 11.26 0.76 32.50
CA VAL A 46 12.25 -0.31 32.65
C VAL A 46 13.60 0.29 32.99
N ASP A 47 14.47 -0.54 33.56
CA ASP A 47 15.89 -0.24 33.70
C ASP A 47 16.49 0.06 32.31
N LEU A 48 17.15 1.22 32.18
CA LEU A 48 17.70 1.68 30.91
C LEU A 48 18.85 0.81 30.40
N ASP A 49 19.53 0.09 31.29
CA ASP A 49 20.59 -0.85 30.94
C ASP A 49 20.04 -2.26 30.63
N LYS A 50 18.75 -2.50 30.92
CA LYS A 50 18.07 -3.80 30.78
C LYS A 50 16.70 -3.67 30.11
N GLN A 51 16.65 -2.96 28.99
CA GLN A 51 15.40 -2.66 28.29
C GLN A 51 14.76 -3.88 27.60
N THR A 52 15.53 -4.96 27.43
CA THR A 52 15.06 -6.19 26.78
C THR A 52 15.47 -7.44 27.55
N ARG A 53 14.62 -8.46 27.49
CA ARG A 53 14.88 -9.82 27.99
C ARG A 53 14.95 -10.79 26.81
N GLN A 54 15.80 -11.80 26.92
CA GLN A 54 15.95 -12.83 25.90
C GLN A 54 15.02 -14.00 26.20
N LEU A 55 14.36 -14.52 25.16
CA LEU A 55 13.52 -15.72 25.21
C LEU A 55 14.35 -16.98 24.94
N SER A 56 13.76 -18.15 25.18
CA SER A 56 14.42 -19.45 24.98
C SER A 56 14.83 -19.74 23.53
N ASP A 57 14.16 -19.13 22.56
CA ASP A 57 14.48 -19.22 21.13
C ASP A 57 15.58 -18.23 20.69
N GLY A 58 16.12 -17.45 21.62
CA GLY A 58 17.15 -16.43 21.37
C GLY A 58 16.60 -15.07 20.93
N SER A 59 15.29 -14.95 20.66
CA SER A 59 14.64 -13.66 20.37
C SER A 59 14.64 -12.75 21.61
N ARG A 60 14.41 -11.45 21.39
CA ARG A 60 14.37 -10.46 22.47
C ARG A 60 13.03 -9.75 22.50
N VAL A 61 12.51 -9.56 23.70
CA VAL A 61 11.25 -8.83 23.95
C VAL A 61 11.49 -7.69 24.94
N ALA A 62 10.63 -6.67 24.90
CA ALA A 62 10.75 -5.54 25.81
C ALA A 62 10.58 -6.00 27.26
N ALA A 63 11.45 -5.54 28.16
CA ALA A 63 11.47 -5.94 29.56
C ALA A 63 10.20 -5.52 30.33
N CYS A 64 9.43 -4.57 29.79
CA CYS A 64 8.15 -4.12 30.36
C CYS A 64 6.96 -5.06 30.06
N LEU A 65 7.11 -6.02 29.15
CA LEU A 65 6.03 -6.94 28.81
C LEU A 65 5.81 -7.97 29.91
N LYS A 66 4.58 -8.06 30.39
CA LYS A 66 4.15 -9.02 31.41
C LYS A 66 4.01 -10.45 30.89
N THR A 67 3.81 -10.60 29.59
CA THR A 67 3.63 -11.87 28.91
C THR A 67 4.59 -11.97 27.73
N ASP A 68 4.91 -13.20 27.34
CA ASP A 68 5.79 -13.53 26.21
C ASP A 68 4.95 -13.82 24.96
N GLU A 69 3.63 -13.81 25.10
CA GLU A 69 2.68 -14.09 24.03
C GLU A 69 2.76 -13.01 22.95
N LEU A 70 2.94 -13.46 21.72
CA LEU A 70 2.92 -12.60 20.55
C LEU A 70 1.51 -12.05 20.35
N MET A 71 1.37 -10.74 20.50
CA MET A 71 0.13 -10.04 20.21
C MET A 71 -0.02 -9.87 18.69
N ALA A 72 -0.53 -10.90 18.03
CA ALA A 72 -0.75 -10.93 16.59
C ALA A 72 -2.06 -10.24 16.17
N GLU A 73 -3.05 -10.17 17.05
CA GLU A 73 -4.38 -9.62 16.77
C GLU A 73 -4.85 -8.77 17.96
N PHE A 74 -5.23 -7.51 17.71
CA PHE A 74 -5.74 -6.62 18.75
C PHE A 74 -7.21 -6.86 19.10
N SER A 75 -7.98 -7.42 18.16
CA SER A 75 -9.43 -7.60 18.28
C SER A 75 -9.81 -8.96 17.70
N GLU A 76 -10.56 -9.75 18.47
CA GLU A 76 -10.92 -11.13 18.10
C GLU A 76 -11.73 -11.25 16.80
N ASP A 77 -12.45 -10.17 16.44
CA ASP A 77 -13.33 -10.07 15.26
C ASP A 77 -12.63 -9.50 14.01
N VAL A 78 -11.32 -9.23 14.06
CA VAL A 78 -10.56 -8.67 12.93
C VAL A 78 -9.37 -9.55 12.61
N ARG A 79 -9.50 -10.34 11.54
CA ARG A 79 -8.45 -11.27 11.09
C ARG A 79 -7.96 -10.97 9.68
N THR A 80 -8.76 -10.24 8.91
CA THR A 80 -8.45 -9.88 7.53
C THR A 80 -8.61 -8.38 7.29
N LEU A 81 -8.03 -7.90 6.18
CA LEU A 81 -8.24 -6.52 5.73
C LEU A 81 -9.71 -6.25 5.38
N TYR A 82 -10.44 -7.26 4.94
CA TYR A 82 -11.89 -7.16 4.75
C TYR A 82 -12.63 -6.97 6.09
N ASP A 83 -12.21 -7.67 7.15
CA ASP A 83 -12.79 -7.48 8.50
C ASP A 83 -12.53 -6.08 9.05
N VAL A 84 -11.38 -5.46 8.72
CA VAL A 84 -11.10 -4.06 9.09
C VAL A 84 -12.19 -3.14 8.55
N ALA A 85 -12.52 -3.25 7.26
CA ALA A 85 -13.58 -2.45 6.65
C ALA A 85 -14.97 -2.74 7.28
N ARG A 86 -15.30 -4.02 7.52
CA ARG A 86 -16.55 -4.41 8.17
C ARG A 86 -16.66 -3.91 9.61
N ARG A 87 -15.56 -3.93 10.37
CA ARG A 87 -15.51 -3.37 11.72
C ARG A 87 -15.64 -1.85 11.69
N GLY A 88 -14.98 -1.19 10.75
CA GLY A 88 -15.12 0.25 10.52
C GLY A 88 -16.59 0.65 10.30
N MET A 89 -17.32 -0.13 9.49
CA MET A 89 -18.76 0.06 9.29
C MET A 89 -19.55 -0.05 10.61
N ARG A 90 -19.33 -1.10 11.41
CA ARG A 90 -20.03 -1.29 12.70
C ARG A 90 -19.71 -0.15 13.68
N MET A 91 -18.43 0.21 13.78
CA MET A 91 -17.96 1.18 14.77
C MET A 91 -18.36 2.62 14.45
N SER A 92 -18.45 2.96 13.16
CA SER A 92 -18.88 4.28 12.71
C SER A 92 -20.39 4.42 12.52
N ASN A 93 -21.16 3.35 12.77
CA ASN A 93 -22.58 3.26 12.41
C ASN A 93 -22.82 3.61 10.92
N ASN A 94 -22.06 2.96 10.02
CA ASN A 94 -22.06 3.21 8.58
C ASN A 94 -21.68 4.67 8.20
N GLY A 95 -20.70 5.24 8.88
CA GLY A 95 -20.21 6.59 8.59
C GLY A 95 -19.41 6.70 7.28
N PRO A 96 -18.80 7.86 7.01
CA PRO A 96 -17.92 8.08 5.87
C PRO A 96 -16.69 7.15 5.87
N MET A 97 -16.36 6.56 4.71
CA MET A 97 -15.21 5.67 4.52
C MET A 97 -14.21 6.24 3.50
N LEU A 98 -14.65 6.48 2.27
CA LEU A 98 -13.78 6.92 1.17
C LEU A 98 -14.21 8.29 0.68
N GLY A 99 -13.32 9.28 0.78
CA GLY A 99 -13.57 10.66 0.40
C GLY A 99 -12.73 11.10 -0.80
N TRP A 100 -13.31 11.91 -1.68
CA TRP A 100 -12.58 12.57 -2.78
C TRP A 100 -13.13 13.96 -3.06
N ARG A 101 -12.34 14.78 -3.74
CA ARG A 101 -12.74 16.12 -4.20
C ARG A 101 -13.57 15.99 -5.46
N GLN A 102 -14.79 16.54 -5.47
CA GLN A 102 -15.65 16.54 -6.64
C GLN A 102 -15.97 17.98 -7.06
N LYS A 103 -15.61 18.33 -8.29
CA LYS A 103 -15.93 19.62 -8.89
C LYS A 103 -17.42 19.74 -9.18
N GLN A 104 -18.03 20.78 -8.65
CA GLN A 104 -19.44 21.12 -8.84
C GLN A 104 -19.60 22.13 -9.99
N ASN A 105 -20.85 22.30 -10.45
CA ASN A 105 -21.18 23.24 -11.52
C ASN A 105 -20.88 24.70 -11.15
N ASP A 106 -20.85 25.02 -9.86
CA ASP A 106 -20.53 26.35 -9.32
C ASP A 106 -19.01 26.63 -9.22
N GLY A 107 -18.17 25.68 -9.63
CA GLY A 107 -16.71 25.78 -9.58
C GLY A 107 -16.09 25.38 -8.24
N THR A 108 -16.88 25.06 -7.21
CA THR A 108 -16.37 24.56 -5.93
C THR A 108 -15.95 23.09 -6.03
N GLU A 109 -15.02 22.67 -5.16
CA GLU A 109 -14.53 21.29 -5.08
C GLU A 109 -14.63 20.73 -3.63
N PRO A 110 -15.85 20.56 -3.08
CA PRO A 110 -16.03 19.97 -1.77
C PRO A 110 -15.62 18.49 -1.74
N TYR A 111 -15.38 17.98 -0.53
CA TYR A 111 -15.24 16.55 -0.32
C TYR A 111 -16.60 15.87 -0.39
N VAL A 112 -16.68 14.82 -1.19
CA VAL A 112 -17.81 13.88 -1.25
C VAL A 112 -17.33 12.54 -0.72
N TRP A 113 -18.21 11.82 -0.03
CA TRP A 113 -17.87 10.61 0.72
C TRP A 113 -18.76 9.44 0.33
N LEU A 114 -18.16 8.27 0.17
CA LEU A 114 -18.85 6.99 0.24
C LEU A 114 -18.90 6.53 1.68
N SER A 115 -20.07 6.07 2.11
CA SER A 115 -20.23 5.32 3.36
C SER A 115 -19.55 3.96 3.27
N TYR A 116 -19.23 3.37 4.43
CA TYR A 116 -18.68 2.01 4.50
C TYR A 116 -19.56 1.00 3.75
N LYS A 117 -20.88 1.08 3.91
CA LYS A 117 -21.83 0.19 3.24
C LYS A 117 -21.79 0.35 1.73
N GLN A 118 -21.73 1.57 1.21
CA GLN A 118 -21.64 1.80 -0.24
C GLN A 118 -20.34 1.22 -0.83
N ALA A 119 -19.22 1.36 -0.12
CA ALA A 119 -17.95 0.79 -0.54
C ALA A 119 -17.94 -0.74 -0.49
N LEU A 120 -18.42 -1.33 0.62
CA LEU A 120 -18.54 -2.78 0.79
C LEU A 120 -19.51 -3.40 -0.20
N ASP A 121 -20.71 -2.85 -0.36
CA ASP A 121 -21.70 -3.34 -1.33
C ASP A 121 -21.11 -3.29 -2.75
N SER A 122 -20.42 -2.19 -3.11
CA SER A 122 -19.74 -2.09 -4.41
C SER A 122 -18.65 -3.15 -4.60
N ALA A 123 -17.89 -3.45 -3.55
CA ALA A 123 -16.85 -4.47 -3.59
C ALA A 123 -17.44 -5.87 -3.78
N GLU A 124 -18.53 -6.21 -3.07
CA GLU A 124 -19.25 -7.47 -3.25
C GLU A 124 -19.81 -7.61 -4.67
N GLU A 125 -20.42 -6.55 -5.20
CA GLU A 125 -20.93 -6.52 -6.58
C GLU A 125 -19.81 -6.77 -7.60
N ILE A 126 -18.65 -6.11 -7.46
CA ILE A 126 -17.51 -6.36 -8.35
C ILE A 126 -17.04 -7.82 -8.24
N ALA A 127 -16.97 -8.36 -7.02
CA ALA A 127 -16.54 -9.75 -6.80
C ALA A 127 -17.47 -10.77 -7.50
N TYR A 128 -18.79 -10.57 -7.44
CA TYR A 128 -19.73 -11.39 -8.19
C TYR A 128 -19.57 -11.20 -9.71
N GLY A 129 -19.36 -9.97 -10.16
CA GLY A 129 -19.07 -9.68 -11.56
C GLY A 129 -17.82 -10.42 -12.06
N LEU A 130 -16.73 -10.40 -11.29
CA LEU A 130 -15.48 -11.12 -11.60
C LEU A 130 -15.75 -12.62 -11.81
N ARG A 131 -16.49 -13.25 -10.90
CA ARG A 131 -16.84 -14.68 -11.03
C ARG A 131 -17.67 -14.94 -12.28
N LYS A 132 -18.63 -14.06 -12.59
CA LYS A 132 -19.51 -14.22 -13.74
C LYS A 132 -18.76 -14.11 -15.07
N ILE A 133 -17.70 -13.30 -15.13
CA ILE A 133 -16.83 -13.22 -16.32
C ILE A 133 -15.78 -14.34 -16.38
N GLY A 134 -15.77 -15.26 -15.41
CA GLY A 134 -14.90 -16.45 -15.43
C GLY A 134 -13.64 -16.34 -14.57
N ILE A 135 -13.49 -15.30 -13.75
CA ILE A 135 -12.37 -15.22 -12.80
C ILE A 135 -12.61 -16.17 -11.64
N GLU A 136 -11.73 -17.16 -11.50
CA GLU A 136 -11.78 -18.17 -10.46
C GLU A 136 -11.60 -17.55 -9.06
N CYS A 137 -12.20 -18.18 -8.07
CA CYS A 137 -12.06 -17.79 -6.68
C CYS A 137 -10.92 -18.58 -6.02
N GLY A 138 -10.10 -17.90 -5.20
CA GLY A 138 -9.08 -18.55 -4.36
C GLY A 138 -7.65 -18.06 -4.58
N GLN A 139 -6.74 -18.62 -3.79
CA GLN A 139 -5.33 -18.20 -3.64
C GLN A 139 -4.41 -18.55 -4.81
N LYS A 140 -4.98 -18.99 -5.95
CA LYS A 140 -4.27 -19.13 -7.23
C LYS A 140 -4.62 -18.02 -8.22
N THR A 141 -5.61 -17.20 -7.89
CA THR A 141 -6.08 -16.10 -8.73
C THR A 141 -5.39 -14.81 -8.32
N PHE A 142 -4.70 -14.19 -9.26
CA PHE A 142 -4.06 -12.89 -9.09
C PHE A 142 -4.83 -11.82 -9.86
N ALA A 143 -5.13 -10.70 -9.20
CA ALA A 143 -5.81 -9.55 -9.78
C ALA A 143 -4.93 -8.31 -9.68
N GLY A 144 -4.58 -7.74 -10.83
CA GLY A 144 -3.77 -6.53 -10.88
C GLY A 144 -4.60 -5.27 -10.61
N ILE A 145 -4.01 -4.27 -9.94
CA ILE A 145 -4.59 -2.93 -9.82
C ILE A 145 -3.56 -1.89 -10.26
N LEU A 146 -3.83 -1.22 -11.38
CA LEU A 146 -3.02 -0.14 -11.95
C LEU A 146 -3.87 1.12 -12.06
N MET A 147 -3.96 1.86 -10.96
CA MET A 147 -4.80 3.05 -10.89
C MET A 147 -4.12 4.13 -10.07
N ARG A 148 -4.47 5.40 -10.34
CA ARG A 148 -4.09 6.50 -9.45
C ARG A 148 -4.82 6.37 -8.12
N ASN A 149 -4.37 7.13 -7.12
CA ASN A 149 -5.04 7.17 -5.82
C ASN A 149 -6.47 7.72 -5.97
N ARG A 150 -7.46 6.85 -5.81
CA ARG A 150 -8.89 7.14 -5.96
C ARG A 150 -9.72 6.12 -5.16
N PRO A 151 -10.98 6.44 -4.79
CA PRO A 151 -11.84 5.52 -4.02
C PRO A 151 -11.97 4.13 -4.64
N GLU A 152 -12.05 4.05 -5.96
CA GLU A 152 -12.21 2.79 -6.69
C GLU A 152 -11.01 1.86 -6.51
N TRP A 153 -9.82 2.38 -6.20
CA TRP A 153 -8.66 1.56 -5.85
C TRP A 153 -8.96 0.68 -4.64
N THR A 154 -9.45 1.29 -3.56
CA THR A 154 -9.78 0.57 -2.33
C THR A 154 -10.99 -0.34 -2.53
N ILE A 155 -11.97 0.08 -3.33
CA ILE A 155 -13.14 -0.75 -3.62
C ILE A 155 -12.74 -2.01 -4.41
N CYS A 156 -11.88 -1.87 -5.43
CA CYS A 156 -11.39 -3.01 -6.21
C CYS A 156 -10.52 -3.94 -5.35
N GLU A 157 -9.69 -3.39 -4.46
CA GLU A 157 -8.93 -4.17 -3.48
C GLU A 157 -9.85 -5.04 -2.61
N LEU A 158 -10.88 -4.43 -2.01
CA LEU A 158 -11.89 -5.16 -1.22
C LEU A 158 -12.65 -6.19 -2.05
N ALA A 159 -12.91 -5.91 -3.33
CA ALA A 159 -13.58 -6.85 -4.23
C ALA A 159 -12.73 -8.10 -4.50
N VAL A 160 -11.42 -7.93 -4.66
CA VAL A 160 -10.46 -9.04 -4.81
C VAL A 160 -10.43 -9.89 -3.54
N TYR A 161 -10.47 -9.27 -2.35
CA TYR A 161 -10.62 -10.00 -1.09
C TYR A 161 -11.95 -10.76 -1.02
N CYS A 162 -13.08 -10.15 -1.43
CA CYS A 162 -14.37 -10.84 -1.52
C CYS A 162 -14.36 -12.06 -2.46
N ASN A 163 -13.38 -12.17 -3.35
CA ASN A 163 -13.14 -13.32 -4.22
C ASN A 163 -12.01 -14.24 -3.73
N ASN A 164 -11.58 -14.12 -2.46
CA ASN A 164 -10.44 -14.84 -1.87
C ASN A 164 -9.20 -14.86 -2.79
N SER A 165 -9.00 -13.79 -3.55
CA SER A 165 -7.95 -13.68 -4.58
C SER A 165 -6.85 -12.75 -4.09
N ILE A 166 -5.73 -12.73 -4.81
CA ILE A 166 -4.52 -12.01 -4.42
C ILE A 166 -4.42 -10.68 -5.16
N VAL A 167 -4.26 -9.57 -4.43
CA VAL A 167 -4.08 -8.25 -5.02
C VAL A 167 -2.63 -8.05 -5.46
N VAL A 168 -2.42 -7.64 -6.71
CA VAL A 168 -1.11 -7.24 -7.24
C VAL A 168 -1.13 -5.76 -7.61
N PRO A 169 -0.68 -4.85 -6.74
CA PRO A 169 -0.53 -3.45 -7.08
C PRO A 169 0.53 -3.29 -8.17
N VAL A 170 0.17 -2.66 -9.30
CA VAL A 170 1.09 -2.37 -10.39
C VAL A 170 1.29 -0.87 -10.48
N TYR A 171 2.54 -0.43 -10.48
CA TYR A 171 2.89 0.99 -10.56
C TYR A 171 3.25 1.38 -11.99
N GLY A 172 2.45 2.28 -12.59
CA GLY A 172 2.69 2.75 -13.96
C GLY A 172 4.04 3.46 -14.17
N THR A 173 4.66 3.94 -13.09
CA THR A 173 5.98 4.58 -13.11
C THR A 173 7.13 3.60 -13.35
N PHE A 174 6.93 2.29 -13.18
CA PHE A 174 7.96 1.28 -13.47
C PHE A 174 8.22 1.10 -14.98
N GLY A 175 7.41 1.75 -15.82
CA GLY A 175 7.47 1.59 -17.26
C GLY A 175 6.80 0.30 -17.72
N VAL A 176 6.57 0.22 -19.03
CA VAL A 176 5.80 -0.87 -19.66
C VAL A 176 6.44 -2.24 -19.46
N TYR A 177 7.78 -2.33 -19.51
CA TYR A 177 8.50 -3.58 -19.36
C TYR A 177 8.33 -4.23 -17.99
N ALA A 178 8.38 -3.43 -16.93
CA ALA A 178 8.19 -3.93 -15.58
C ALA A 178 6.75 -4.38 -15.36
N CYS A 179 5.77 -3.66 -15.91
CA CYS A 179 4.37 -4.06 -15.87
C CYS A 179 4.16 -5.39 -16.61
N ASP A 180 4.69 -5.53 -17.82
CA ASP A 180 4.64 -6.78 -18.59
C ASP A 180 5.31 -7.93 -17.84
N TYR A 181 6.45 -7.66 -17.19
CA TYR A 181 7.13 -8.65 -16.37
C TYR A 181 6.23 -9.16 -15.24
N ILE A 182 5.62 -8.24 -14.49
CA ILE A 182 4.74 -8.55 -13.36
C ILE A 182 3.52 -9.36 -13.82
N ILE A 183 2.83 -8.93 -14.87
CA ILE A 183 1.64 -9.62 -15.40
C ILE A 183 1.97 -11.07 -15.75
N ASN A 184 3.09 -11.27 -16.44
CA ASN A 184 3.52 -12.60 -16.86
C ASN A 184 4.05 -13.44 -15.69
N GLU A 185 4.73 -12.85 -14.72
CA GLU A 185 5.24 -13.62 -13.57
C GLU A 185 4.11 -14.07 -12.65
N THR A 186 3.11 -13.22 -12.41
CA THR A 186 1.95 -13.56 -11.58
C THR A 186 0.92 -14.40 -12.32
N GLN A 187 1.02 -14.52 -13.64
CA GLN A 187 0.01 -15.15 -14.49
C GLN A 187 -1.41 -14.59 -14.24
N MET A 188 -1.52 -13.29 -13.97
CA MET A 188 -2.81 -12.69 -13.60
C MET A 188 -3.78 -12.72 -14.79
N ASN A 189 -5.06 -12.93 -14.52
CA ASN A 189 -6.10 -13.05 -15.54
C ASN A 189 -6.94 -11.77 -15.69
N VAL A 190 -6.93 -10.91 -14.67
CA VAL A 190 -7.67 -9.64 -14.66
C VAL A 190 -6.80 -8.50 -14.12
N ILE A 191 -6.96 -7.32 -14.71
CA ILE A 191 -6.38 -6.07 -14.20
C ILE A 191 -7.40 -4.93 -14.22
N PHE A 192 -7.43 -4.15 -13.13
CA PHE A 192 -8.19 -2.90 -13.03
C PHE A 192 -7.30 -1.72 -13.44
N VAL A 193 -7.80 -0.84 -14.32
CA VAL A 193 -7.07 0.31 -14.84
C VAL A 193 -7.89 1.60 -14.78
N ASP A 194 -7.22 2.74 -14.67
CA ASP A 194 -7.86 4.06 -14.61
C ASP A 194 -8.78 4.30 -15.82
N ASN A 195 -8.21 4.28 -17.03
CA ASN A 195 -8.90 4.64 -18.27
C ASN A 195 -8.40 3.82 -19.46
N GLU A 196 -9.15 3.91 -20.54
CA GLU A 196 -8.87 3.25 -21.81
C GLU A 196 -7.47 3.56 -22.35
N ARG A 197 -6.99 4.80 -22.27
CA ARG A 197 -5.65 5.13 -22.76
C ARG A 197 -4.55 4.31 -22.09
N VAL A 198 -4.70 4.00 -20.80
CA VAL A 198 -3.76 3.12 -20.07
C VAL A 198 -3.88 1.69 -20.59
N ALA A 199 -5.11 1.16 -20.73
CA ALA A 199 -5.37 -0.18 -21.28
C ALA A 199 -4.75 -0.34 -22.68
N MET A 200 -5.07 0.61 -23.57
CA MET A 200 -4.66 0.61 -24.96
C MET A 200 -3.16 0.89 -25.10
N GLY A 201 -2.60 1.75 -24.25
CA GLY A 201 -1.18 2.02 -24.21
C GLY A 201 -0.33 0.77 -24.01
N TRP A 202 -0.84 -0.24 -23.30
CA TRP A 202 -0.20 -1.55 -23.16
C TRP A 202 -0.47 -2.47 -24.35
N LEU A 203 -1.74 -2.57 -24.76
CA LEU A 203 -2.14 -3.42 -25.89
C LEU A 203 -1.43 -3.03 -27.19
N HIS A 204 -1.31 -1.73 -27.52
CA HIS A 204 -0.62 -1.24 -28.72
C HIS A 204 0.92 -1.30 -28.61
N ARG A 205 1.52 -1.05 -27.44
CA ARG A 205 3.00 -1.01 -27.30
C ARG A 205 3.66 -2.38 -27.30
N SER A 206 2.90 -3.43 -26.97
CA SER A 206 3.37 -4.80 -27.13
C SER A 206 3.72 -5.18 -28.59
N VAL A 207 3.30 -4.35 -29.57
CA VAL A 207 3.60 -4.51 -31.00
C VAL A 207 4.71 -3.57 -31.49
N SER A 208 4.77 -2.32 -31.03
CA SER A 208 5.63 -1.29 -31.65
C SER A 208 7.01 -1.11 -31.00
N PHE A 209 7.15 -1.34 -29.68
CA PHE A 209 8.37 -0.99 -28.95
C PHE A 209 9.34 -2.16 -28.74
N LYS A 210 8.90 -3.41 -28.98
CA LYS A 210 9.79 -4.60 -28.93
C LYS A 210 10.92 -4.54 -29.97
N THR A 211 10.78 -3.72 -31.01
CA THR A 211 11.76 -3.59 -32.09
C THR A 211 12.81 -2.50 -31.84
N GLN A 212 12.42 -1.31 -31.35
CA GLN A 212 13.31 -0.13 -31.38
C GLN A 212 14.31 -0.06 -30.20
N SER A 213 13.85 -0.19 -28.95
CA SER A 213 14.74 -0.09 -27.77
C SER A 213 15.70 -1.29 -27.65
N TYR A 214 15.32 -2.43 -28.23
CA TYR A 214 16.17 -3.61 -28.33
C TYR A 214 17.20 -3.47 -29.46
N MET A 215 16.84 -2.90 -30.61
CA MET A 215 17.79 -2.55 -31.68
C MET A 215 18.91 -1.62 -31.20
N ASP A 216 18.62 -0.73 -30.25
CA ASP A 216 19.63 0.18 -29.70
C ASP A 216 20.62 -0.48 -28.73
N ASN A 217 20.21 -1.55 -28.02
CA ASN A 217 21.02 -2.21 -26.98
C ASN A 217 21.58 -3.59 -27.36
N CYS A 218 21.23 -4.11 -28.55
CA CYS A 218 21.73 -5.40 -28.99
C CYS A 218 23.13 -5.29 -29.62
N LEU A 219 24.07 -6.12 -29.18
CA LEU A 219 25.37 -6.36 -29.84
C LEU A 219 25.24 -6.79 -31.33
N TYR A 220 24.02 -7.03 -31.81
CA TYR A 220 23.66 -7.46 -33.16
C TYR A 220 22.90 -6.41 -33.99
N ARG A 221 22.86 -5.15 -33.55
CA ARG A 221 22.23 -4.02 -34.28
C ARG A 221 22.62 -3.98 -35.77
N SER A 222 23.90 -4.19 -36.07
CA SER A 222 24.42 -4.20 -37.45
C SER A 222 23.86 -5.35 -38.27
N HIS A 223 23.73 -6.55 -37.69
CA HIS A 223 23.20 -7.73 -38.39
C HIS A 223 21.70 -7.60 -38.68
N ILE A 224 20.91 -7.12 -37.71
CA ILE A 224 19.46 -6.94 -37.88
C ILE A 224 19.18 -5.80 -38.87
N SER A 225 19.86 -4.66 -38.72
CA SER A 225 19.74 -3.52 -39.64
C SER A 225 20.17 -3.88 -41.07
N SER A 226 21.23 -4.69 -41.26
CA SER A 226 21.64 -5.15 -42.59
C SER A 226 20.63 -6.09 -43.26
N ARG A 227 19.86 -6.85 -42.48
CA ARG A 227 18.96 -7.90 -42.99
C ARG A 227 17.54 -7.38 -43.24
N PHE A 228 17.06 -6.44 -42.42
CA PHE A 228 15.69 -5.93 -42.48
C PHE A 228 15.59 -4.44 -42.84
N GLY A 229 16.67 -3.66 -42.77
CA GLY A 229 16.67 -2.24 -43.11
C GLY A 229 15.64 -1.44 -42.31
N ASN A 230 14.84 -0.62 -43.00
CA ASN A 230 13.70 0.13 -42.43
C ASN A 230 12.35 -0.62 -42.55
N LYS A 231 12.34 -1.89 -42.95
CA LYS A 231 11.09 -2.66 -43.08
C LYS A 231 10.59 -3.14 -41.71
N SER A 232 9.27 -3.18 -41.54
CA SER A 232 8.63 -3.83 -40.39
C SER A 232 8.92 -5.33 -40.43
N ALA A 233 9.70 -5.82 -39.48
CA ALA A 233 9.97 -7.25 -39.30
C ALA A 233 9.19 -7.76 -38.08
N THR A 234 8.65 -8.96 -38.17
CA THR A 234 7.91 -9.58 -37.06
C THR A 234 8.88 -10.02 -35.95
N ASN A 235 8.41 -10.08 -34.70
CA ASN A 235 9.22 -10.54 -33.56
C ASN A 235 9.83 -11.94 -33.80
N PHE A 236 9.11 -12.81 -34.52
CA PHE A 236 9.55 -14.15 -34.90
C PHE A 236 10.76 -14.15 -35.86
N GLU A 237 10.78 -13.26 -36.86
CA GLU A 237 11.87 -13.15 -37.84
C GLU A 237 13.16 -12.60 -37.20
N ILE A 238 13.02 -11.66 -36.27
CA ILE A 238 14.12 -11.09 -35.50
C ILE A 238 14.72 -12.15 -34.57
N LEU A 239 13.87 -12.89 -33.85
CA LEU A 239 14.28 -14.01 -33.00
C LEU A 239 15.05 -15.09 -33.74
N LYS A 240 14.52 -15.54 -34.89
CA LYS A 240 15.18 -16.55 -35.74
C LYS A 240 16.55 -16.07 -36.22
N THR A 241 16.68 -14.77 -36.51
CA THR A 241 17.94 -14.14 -36.90
C THR A 241 18.95 -14.10 -35.76
N ILE A 242 18.50 -13.77 -34.54
CA ILE A 242 19.34 -13.75 -33.34
C ILE A 242 19.78 -15.18 -32.98
N GLN A 243 18.88 -16.15 -32.98
CA GLN A 243 19.19 -17.56 -32.73
C GLN A 243 20.18 -18.12 -33.77
N GLN A 244 20.04 -17.79 -35.05
CA GLN A 244 21.01 -18.13 -36.10
C GLN A 244 22.37 -17.47 -35.90
N ALA A 245 22.42 -16.25 -35.35
CA ALA A 245 23.67 -15.56 -35.07
C ALA A 245 24.39 -16.15 -33.84
N LEU A 246 23.63 -16.55 -32.82
CA LEU A 246 24.13 -17.19 -31.60
C LEU A 246 24.70 -18.60 -31.90
N SER A 247 24.01 -19.39 -32.73
CA SER A 247 24.48 -20.74 -33.12
C SER A 247 25.77 -20.72 -33.93
N ARG A 248 26.06 -19.61 -34.65
CA ARG A 248 27.30 -19.42 -35.41
C ARG A 248 28.49 -18.98 -34.57
N ARG A 249 28.28 -18.41 -33.38
CA ARG A 249 29.36 -17.76 -32.60
C ARG A 249 29.89 -18.56 -31.40
N GLY A 250 29.29 -19.71 -31.04
CA GLY A 250 29.84 -20.63 -30.03
C GLY A 250 30.13 -20.00 -28.65
N GLY A 251 29.56 -18.83 -28.35
CA GLY A 251 29.91 -18.01 -27.19
C GLY A 251 28.81 -17.99 -26.14
N ASN A 252 29.21 -18.10 -24.88
CA ASN A 252 28.34 -18.05 -23.71
C ASN A 252 27.86 -16.60 -23.49
N VAL A 253 26.68 -16.25 -24.03
CA VAL A 253 26.10 -14.91 -23.91
C VAL A 253 25.18 -14.89 -22.69
N SER A 254 25.70 -14.41 -21.55
CA SER A 254 24.99 -14.38 -20.25
C SER A 254 23.62 -13.68 -20.28
N ASN A 255 23.35 -12.82 -21.26
CA ASN A 255 22.09 -12.06 -21.39
C ASN A 255 21.21 -12.47 -22.57
N ALA A 256 21.65 -13.38 -23.45
CA ALA A 256 20.86 -13.83 -24.61
C ALA A 256 19.62 -14.66 -24.23
N PRO A 257 19.66 -15.54 -23.20
CA PRO A 257 18.47 -16.29 -22.77
C PRO A 257 17.36 -15.38 -22.23
N ILE A 258 17.72 -14.26 -21.58
CA ILE A 258 16.77 -13.28 -21.05
C ILE A 258 16.05 -12.57 -22.19
N ALA A 259 16.79 -12.21 -23.24
CA ALA A 259 16.23 -11.56 -24.42
C ALA A 259 15.36 -12.50 -25.29
N ALA A 260 15.79 -13.76 -25.47
CA ALA A 260 14.96 -14.78 -26.11
C ALA A 260 13.65 -14.99 -25.32
N ASN A 261 13.74 -15.13 -23.98
CA ASN A 261 12.58 -15.26 -23.09
C ASN A 261 11.66 -14.04 -23.04
N LEU A 262 12.08 -12.84 -23.47
CA LEU A 262 11.24 -11.62 -23.51
C LEU A 262 10.54 -11.45 -24.87
N LEU A 263 11.20 -11.88 -25.94
CA LEU A 263 10.68 -11.87 -27.31
C LEU A 263 9.75 -13.06 -27.56
N GLU A 264 9.99 -14.22 -26.93
CA GLU A 264 9.14 -15.43 -26.97
C GLU A 264 7.87 -15.32 -26.11
N ARG A 265 7.67 -14.24 -25.31
CA ARG A 265 6.44 -14.07 -24.51
C ARG A 265 5.25 -13.70 -25.38
N GLU A 266 4.65 -14.72 -25.99
CA GLU A 266 3.32 -14.74 -26.59
C GLU A 266 2.22 -15.15 -25.58
N HIS A 267 2.49 -15.16 -24.28
CA HIS A 267 1.52 -15.62 -23.28
C HIS A 267 1.15 -14.52 -22.30
N LEU A 268 0.34 -13.56 -22.74
CA LEU A 268 -0.40 -12.69 -21.82
C LEU A 268 -1.53 -13.54 -21.24
N SER A 269 -1.34 -14.05 -20.01
CA SER A 269 -2.38 -14.73 -19.22
C SER A 269 -3.62 -13.87 -18.97
N LEU A 270 -3.49 -12.56 -19.22
CA LEU A 270 -4.50 -11.55 -19.05
C LEU A 270 -5.67 -11.78 -20.02
N GLN A 271 -6.83 -12.11 -19.48
CA GLN A 271 -8.07 -12.34 -20.22
C GLN A 271 -9.02 -11.15 -20.13
N HIS A 272 -8.94 -10.38 -19.06
CA HIS A 272 -9.86 -9.27 -18.80
C HIS A 272 -9.14 -8.00 -18.37
N ILE A 273 -9.55 -6.87 -18.94
CA ILE A 273 -9.16 -5.53 -18.47
C ILE A 273 -10.43 -4.81 -18.03
N VAL A 274 -10.46 -4.37 -16.78
CA VAL A 274 -11.57 -3.62 -16.21
C VAL A 274 -11.18 -2.15 -16.12
N ILE A 275 -11.88 -1.31 -16.88
CA ILE A 275 -11.63 0.12 -16.98
C ILE A 275 -12.59 0.85 -16.03
N VAL A 276 -12.04 1.70 -15.15
CA VAL A 276 -12.84 2.41 -14.14
C VAL A 276 -13.56 3.62 -14.72
N ASP A 277 -12.86 4.44 -15.51
CA ASP A 277 -13.46 5.59 -16.19
C ASP A 277 -14.33 5.14 -17.38
N HIS A 278 -15.19 6.03 -17.87
CA HIS A 278 -15.97 5.77 -19.08
C HIS A 278 -15.04 5.55 -20.28
N PHE A 279 -15.34 4.55 -21.11
CA PHE A 279 -14.64 4.31 -22.37
C PHE A 279 -15.63 4.20 -23.54
N SER A 280 -15.15 4.29 -24.77
CA SER A 280 -15.99 4.33 -25.95
C SER A 280 -16.73 3.00 -26.17
N ASP A 281 -17.98 3.05 -26.68
CA ASP A 281 -18.68 1.84 -27.17
C ASP A 281 -18.12 1.38 -28.54
N GLU A 282 -17.12 2.09 -29.09
CA GLU A 282 -16.50 1.75 -30.36
C GLU A 282 -15.71 0.43 -30.27
N PRO A 283 -15.87 -0.49 -31.23
CA PRO A 283 -15.13 -1.74 -31.25
C PRO A 283 -13.63 -1.48 -31.49
N HIS A 284 -12.80 -1.83 -30.52
CA HIS A 284 -11.34 -1.75 -30.64
C HIS A 284 -10.79 -2.97 -31.39
N ASP A 285 -10.01 -2.73 -32.45
CA ASP A 285 -9.34 -3.77 -33.24
C ASP A 285 -8.40 -4.66 -32.38
N GLU A 286 -7.88 -4.16 -31.25
CA GLU A 286 -7.09 -4.93 -30.27
C GLU A 286 -7.86 -6.10 -29.61
N LEU A 287 -9.20 -6.08 -29.62
CA LEU A 287 -10.06 -7.18 -29.11
C LEU A 287 -9.80 -8.51 -29.86
N LYS A 288 -9.13 -8.46 -31.02
CA LYS A 288 -8.70 -9.65 -31.79
C LYS A 288 -7.71 -10.57 -31.05
N ARG A 289 -7.16 -10.16 -29.89
CA ARG A 289 -6.25 -10.99 -29.06
C ARG A 289 -6.95 -11.83 -27.98
N GLY A 290 -8.29 -11.85 -27.95
CA GLY A 290 -9.04 -12.66 -26.98
C GLY A 290 -9.09 -12.06 -25.56
N VAL A 291 -8.70 -10.80 -25.39
CA VAL A 291 -8.84 -10.04 -24.13
C VAL A 291 -10.17 -9.31 -24.15
N SER A 292 -11.01 -9.47 -23.13
CA SER A 292 -12.27 -8.73 -22.98
C SER A 292 -12.08 -7.44 -22.19
N LEU A 293 -12.67 -6.35 -22.68
CA LEU A 293 -12.72 -5.07 -21.96
C LEU A 293 -14.06 -4.94 -21.23
N TRP A 294 -14.01 -4.48 -19.99
CA TRP A 294 -15.20 -4.26 -19.15
C TRP A 294 -15.16 -2.87 -18.54
N SER A 295 -16.29 -2.18 -18.47
CA SER A 295 -16.38 -1.02 -17.58
C SER A 295 -16.61 -1.53 -16.16
N LEU A 296 -16.05 -0.84 -15.16
CA LEU A 296 -16.34 -1.16 -13.77
C LEU A 296 -17.85 -1.11 -13.50
N LYS A 297 -18.57 -0.19 -14.15
CA LYS A 297 -20.04 -0.10 -14.08
C LYS A 297 -20.73 -1.35 -14.61
N ALA A 298 -20.37 -1.83 -15.79
CA ALA A 298 -20.95 -3.05 -16.37
C ALA A 298 -20.65 -4.28 -15.51
N LEU A 299 -19.42 -4.39 -15.00
CA LEU A 299 -19.01 -5.48 -14.12
C LEU A 299 -19.83 -5.50 -12.83
N LYS A 300 -20.05 -4.32 -12.22
CA LYS A 300 -20.92 -4.18 -11.04
C LYS A 300 -22.36 -4.59 -11.33
N GLN A 301 -22.94 -4.15 -12.44
CA GLN A 301 -24.30 -4.50 -12.83
C GLN A 301 -24.46 -6.01 -13.02
N LEU A 302 -23.47 -6.66 -13.66
CA LEU A 302 -23.43 -8.11 -13.82
C LEU A 302 -23.37 -8.84 -12.47
N GLY A 303 -22.58 -8.30 -11.52
CA GLY A 303 -22.51 -8.83 -10.18
C GLY A 303 -23.79 -8.67 -9.35
N GLN A 304 -24.49 -7.55 -9.50
CA GLN A 304 -25.80 -7.33 -8.87
C GLN A 304 -26.83 -8.39 -9.33
N GLN A 305 -26.81 -8.75 -10.61
CA GLN A 305 -27.71 -9.76 -11.17
C GLN A 305 -27.42 -11.18 -10.69
N THR A 306 -26.18 -11.45 -10.26
CA THR A 306 -25.70 -12.80 -9.91
C THR A 306 -25.40 -12.98 -8.42
N LYS A 307 -25.64 -11.95 -7.59
CA LYS A 307 -25.39 -11.93 -6.14
C LYS A 307 -26.06 -13.07 -5.37
N ASN A 308 -27.14 -13.64 -5.90
CA ASN A 308 -27.89 -14.72 -5.26
C ASN A 308 -27.47 -16.12 -5.73
N ASP A 309 -26.61 -16.22 -6.75
CA ASP A 309 -26.28 -17.50 -7.39
C ASP A 309 -25.28 -18.31 -6.54
N GLN A 310 -24.36 -17.63 -5.86
CA GLN A 310 -23.33 -18.23 -5.02
C GLN A 310 -23.00 -17.32 -3.84
N LYS A 311 -22.47 -17.88 -2.75
CA LYS A 311 -21.96 -17.10 -1.61
C LYS A 311 -20.55 -16.60 -1.89
N LEU A 312 -20.22 -15.38 -1.43
CA LEU A 312 -18.83 -14.92 -1.39
C LEU A 312 -17.96 -15.88 -0.58
N GLN A 313 -16.74 -16.06 -1.06
CA GLN A 313 -15.69 -16.79 -0.34
C GLN A 313 -14.72 -15.72 0.13
N LEU A 314 -14.77 -15.44 1.43
CA LEU A 314 -13.93 -14.45 2.08
C LEU A 314 -12.59 -15.10 2.45
N PRO A 315 -11.51 -14.32 2.55
CA PRO A 315 -10.21 -14.85 2.91
C PRO A 315 -10.16 -15.16 4.41
N THR A 316 -9.18 -15.96 4.78
CA THR A 316 -8.76 -16.23 6.16
C THR A 316 -7.51 -15.41 6.49
N ALA A 317 -7.08 -15.43 7.76
CA ALA A 317 -5.88 -14.70 8.19
C ALA A 317 -4.61 -15.17 7.46
N ASP A 318 -4.52 -16.46 7.14
CA ASP A 318 -3.31 -17.06 6.57
C ASP A 318 -3.26 -16.99 5.04
N ASP A 319 -4.35 -16.56 4.41
CA ASP A 319 -4.41 -16.28 2.98
C ASP A 319 -3.54 -15.06 2.61
N VAL A 320 -2.92 -15.13 1.44
CA VAL A 320 -2.13 -14.05 0.85
C VAL A 320 -3.09 -12.92 0.46
N CYS A 321 -2.83 -11.71 0.98
CA CYS A 321 -3.62 -10.54 0.62
C CYS A 321 -2.99 -9.80 -0.56
N THR A 322 -1.66 -9.70 -0.61
CA THR A 322 -1.00 -8.96 -1.68
C THR A 322 0.38 -9.49 -2.02
N VAL A 323 0.77 -9.31 -3.29
CA VAL A 323 2.16 -9.40 -3.75
C VAL A 323 2.61 -8.02 -4.21
N SER A 324 3.43 -7.36 -3.40
CA SER A 324 3.91 -6.01 -3.66
C SER A 324 5.21 -6.03 -4.45
N TYR A 325 5.17 -5.55 -5.68
CA TYR A 325 6.34 -5.45 -6.55
C TYR A 325 7.11 -4.16 -6.35
N THR A 326 8.43 -4.27 -6.30
CA THR A 326 9.35 -3.12 -6.33
C THR A 326 10.38 -3.32 -7.44
N SER A 327 10.84 -2.23 -8.06
CA SER A 327 11.80 -2.29 -9.17
C SER A 327 13.16 -2.91 -8.79
N GLY A 328 13.49 -2.95 -7.49
CA GLY A 328 14.75 -3.47 -6.97
C GLY A 328 15.99 -2.69 -7.46
N ALA A 329 17.12 -2.84 -6.78
CA ALA A 329 18.39 -2.29 -7.28
C ALA A 329 18.89 -2.99 -8.56
N THR A 330 18.36 -4.18 -8.85
CA THR A 330 18.79 -5.08 -9.94
C THR A 330 17.99 -4.90 -11.24
N GLY A 331 17.07 -3.94 -11.31
CA GLY A 331 16.26 -3.62 -12.50
C GLY A 331 15.10 -4.59 -12.80
N ILE A 332 15.20 -5.86 -12.39
CA ILE A 332 14.10 -6.83 -12.45
C ILE A 332 13.20 -6.66 -11.22
N PRO A 333 11.88 -6.43 -11.41
CA PRO A 333 10.95 -6.31 -10.29
C PRO A 333 10.92 -7.57 -9.42
N LYS A 334 10.84 -7.40 -8.10
CA LYS A 334 10.69 -8.50 -7.14
C LYS A 334 9.40 -8.31 -6.34
N GLY A 335 8.63 -9.39 -6.21
CA GLY A 335 7.40 -9.43 -5.43
C GLY A 335 7.64 -9.82 -3.97
N ALA A 336 7.13 -9.01 -3.03
CA ALA A 336 7.05 -9.36 -1.62
C ALA A 336 5.64 -9.86 -1.30
N VAL A 337 5.54 -11.08 -0.80
CA VAL A 337 4.26 -11.72 -0.45
C VAL A 337 3.88 -11.33 0.99
N LEU A 338 2.63 -10.88 1.17
CA LEU A 338 2.07 -10.57 2.49
C LEU A 338 0.74 -11.28 2.67
N THR A 339 0.56 -11.95 3.82
CA THR A 339 -0.73 -12.49 4.25
C THR A 339 -1.55 -11.44 4.98
N HIS A 340 -2.85 -11.68 5.08
CA HIS A 340 -3.72 -10.86 5.93
C HIS A 340 -3.20 -10.77 7.37
N ARG A 341 -2.74 -11.89 7.95
CA ARG A 341 -2.16 -11.95 9.29
C ARG A 341 -0.94 -11.04 9.43
N ASN A 342 -0.06 -10.98 8.43
CA ASN A 342 1.11 -10.09 8.48
C ASN A 342 0.67 -8.63 8.62
N VAL A 343 -0.32 -8.20 7.83
CA VAL A 343 -0.79 -6.81 7.85
C VAL A 343 -1.55 -6.49 9.14
N ILE A 344 -2.42 -7.40 9.61
CA ILE A 344 -3.16 -7.23 10.86
C ILE A 344 -2.23 -7.19 12.08
N ALA A 345 -1.17 -8.00 12.10
CA ALA A 345 -0.15 -7.93 13.16
C ALA A 345 0.53 -6.56 13.19
N CYS A 346 0.90 -6.01 12.03
CA CYS A 346 1.46 -4.64 11.94
C CYS A 346 0.48 -3.58 12.45
N CYS A 347 -0.80 -3.65 12.06
CA CYS A 347 -1.84 -2.71 12.55
C CYS A 347 -2.08 -2.82 14.06
N THR A 348 -1.97 -4.03 14.61
CA THR A 348 -2.15 -4.31 16.04
C THR A 348 -1.11 -3.58 16.90
N VAL A 349 0.12 -3.43 16.41
CA VAL A 349 1.18 -2.66 17.09
C VAL A 349 0.77 -1.19 17.29
N LEU A 350 0.18 -0.56 16.27
CA LEU A 350 -0.27 0.83 16.37
C LEU A 350 -1.39 1.01 17.40
N LEU A 351 -2.32 0.06 17.46
CA LEU A 351 -3.42 0.08 18.43
C LEU A 351 -2.93 -0.16 19.86
N PHE A 352 -1.92 -1.01 20.03
CA PHE A 352 -1.24 -1.20 21.30
C PHE A 352 -0.65 0.11 21.81
N PHE A 353 0.11 0.84 20.99
CA PHE A 353 0.66 2.14 21.40
C PHE A 353 -0.45 3.11 21.81
N ARG A 354 -1.52 3.23 21.01
CA ARG A 354 -2.64 4.13 21.34
C ARG A 354 -3.29 3.81 22.70
N LYS A 355 -3.41 2.53 23.07
CA LYS A 355 -4.03 2.12 24.34
C LYS A 355 -3.02 1.84 25.46
N ALA A 356 -1.72 1.99 25.18
CA ALA A 356 -0.70 1.71 26.17
C ALA A 356 -0.78 2.74 27.32
N PRO A 357 -0.78 2.29 28.59
CA PRO A 357 -0.98 3.16 29.74
C PRO A 357 0.02 4.32 29.83
N PHE A 358 1.23 4.15 29.29
CA PHE A 358 2.25 5.21 29.36
C PHE A 358 1.93 6.43 28.48
N LEU A 359 1.15 6.28 27.39
CA LEU A 359 0.67 7.41 26.60
C LEU A 359 -0.54 8.10 27.26
N SER A 360 -1.38 7.35 28.00
CA SER A 360 -2.47 7.94 28.79
C SER A 360 -2.01 8.82 29.96
N THR A 361 -0.73 8.72 30.32
CA THR A 361 -0.10 9.58 31.34
C THR A 361 0.31 10.94 30.75
N VAL A 362 0.59 10.99 29.44
CA VAL A 362 0.96 12.23 28.72
C VAL A 362 -0.27 13.10 28.44
N SER A 363 -1.44 12.51 28.20
CA SER A 363 -2.70 13.25 27.97
C SER A 363 -3.31 13.87 29.24
N ARG A 364 -2.66 13.77 30.40
CA ARG A 364 -3.02 14.48 31.64
C ARG A 364 -2.14 15.71 31.88
N LEU A 365 -1.31 16.09 30.90
CA LEU A 365 -0.41 17.24 30.92
C LEU A 365 -0.88 18.38 29.99
N GLU A 366 -2.05 18.26 29.37
CA GLU A 366 -2.83 19.36 28.78
C GLU A 366 -3.99 19.68 29.72
#